data_AF-A0A3D0HHE4-F1
#
_entry.id   AF-A0A3D0HHE4-F1
#
_cell.length_a   1.000
_cell.length_b   1.000
_cell.length_c   1.000
_cell.angle_alpha   90.00
_cell.angle_beta   90.00
_cell.angle_gamma   90.00
#
_symmetry.space_group_name_H-M   'P 1'
#
loop_
_entity.id
_entity.type
_entity.pdbx_description
1 polymer ?
#
loop_
_entity_poly.entity_id
_entity_poly.type
_entity_poly.pdbx_seq_one_letter_code
_entity_poly.pdbx_strand_id
1 'polypeptide(L)'
;TLLGTNLMIRKYDLIGMQLAKRDSQAADLTAVTWGVPLELVFKQPQDVALTSLSARHLKALSAIHASSVLIAPSRPGAVLRARKN
;
A
#
# COMPACT_ATOMS: atom_id res chain seq x y z
N THR A 1 6.53 -9.61 19.49
CA THR A 1 7.70 -9.06 18.79
C THR A 1 7.29 -8.75 17.37
N LEU A 2 7.15 -7.47 17.01
CA LEU A 2 6.75 -7.06 15.66
C LEU A 2 8.00 -7.02 14.77
N LEU A 3 8.42 -8.19 14.29
CA LEU A 3 9.34 -8.28 13.17
C LEU A 3 8.56 -7.79 11.95
N GLY A 4 8.83 -6.56 11.51
CA GLY A 4 8.14 -5.93 10.39
C GLY A 4 8.11 -6.88 9.20
N THR A 5 6.91 -7.18 8.71
CA THR A 5 6.66 -8.00 7.53
C THR A 5 7.23 -7.28 6.31
N ASN A 6 8.53 -7.49 6.06
CA ASN A 6 9.15 -7.06 4.82
C ASN A 6 8.48 -7.80 3.66
N LEU A 7 7.95 -7.04 2.71
CA LEU A 7 7.41 -7.58 1.47
C LEU A 7 8.54 -7.65 0.44
N MET A 8 8.98 -8.86 0.12
CA MET A 8 9.98 -9.09 -0.93
C MET A 8 9.27 -9.63 -2.18
N ILE A 9 9.35 -8.87 -3.28
CA ILE A 9 8.75 -9.24 -4.56
C ILE A 9 9.87 -9.44 -5.58
N ARG A 10 9.78 -10.51 -6.36
CA ARG A 10 10.74 -10.79 -7.42
C ARG A 10 10.46 -9.85 -8.59
N LYS A 11 11.49 -9.16 -9.11
CA LYS A 11 11.33 -8.17 -10.18
C LYS A 11 10.60 -8.72 -11.40
N TYR A 12 10.81 -9.99 -11.74
CA TYR A 12 10.17 -10.62 -12.89
C TYR A 12 8.67 -10.87 -12.71
N ASP A 13 8.13 -10.79 -11.49
CA ASP A 13 6.69 -10.87 -11.21
C ASP A 13 5.99 -9.52 -11.44
N LEU A 14 6.73 -8.45 -11.73
CA LEU A 14 6.21 -7.11 -12.03
C LEU A 14 6.24 -6.81 -13.54
N ILE A 15 5.21 -6.14 -14.02
CA ILE A 15 5.17 -5.49 -15.34
C ILE A 15 5.71 -4.06 -15.23
N GLY A 16 5.49 -3.41 -14.08
CA GLY A 16 5.87 -2.02 -13.87
C GLY A 16 6.09 -1.68 -12.40
N MET A 17 6.98 -0.71 -12.18
CA MET A 17 7.21 -0.06 -10.89
C MET A 17 7.47 1.41 -11.16
N GLN A 18 6.63 2.27 -10.60
CA GLN A 18 6.70 3.72 -10.83
C GLN A 18 6.45 4.51 -9.55
N LEU A 19 6.84 5.78 -9.55
CA LEU A 19 6.44 6.70 -8.49
C LEU A 19 4.92 6.87 -8.54
N ALA A 20 4.26 6.73 -7.39
CA ALA A 20 2.83 6.95 -7.30
C ALA A 20 2.52 8.45 -7.49
N LYS A 21 1.37 8.73 -8.10
CA LYS A 21 0.89 10.10 -8.33
C LYS A 21 0.77 10.87 -7.00
N ARG A 22 1.02 12.18 -7.06
CA ARG A 22 1.04 13.07 -5.88
C ARG A 22 -0.24 12.98 -5.04
N ASP A 23 -1.39 12.85 -5.70
CA ASP A 23 -2.73 12.84 -5.09
C ASP A 23 -3.28 11.42 -4.86
N SER A 24 -2.41 10.40 -4.88
CA SER A 24 -2.79 9.03 -4.56
C SER A 24 -3.37 8.94 -3.15
N GLN A 25 -4.59 8.42 -3.02
CA GLN A 25 -5.27 8.20 -1.74
C GLN A 25 -4.79 6.93 -1.04
N ALA A 26 -3.48 6.81 -0.83
CA ALA A 26 -2.89 5.70 -0.07
C ALA A 26 -2.38 6.21 1.27
N ALA A 27 -2.79 5.52 2.33
CA ALA A 27 -2.40 5.81 3.70
C ALA A 27 -1.47 4.73 4.21
N ASP A 28 -0.32 5.13 4.76
CA ASP A 28 0.53 4.21 5.50
C ASP A 28 -0.08 3.94 6.88
N LEU A 29 -0.49 2.69 7.11
CA LEU A 29 -1.04 2.24 8.38
C LEU A 29 0.05 1.86 9.40
N THR A 30 1.31 1.77 8.96
CA THR A 30 2.43 1.33 9.79
C THR A 30 3.14 2.50 10.47
N ALA A 31 3.06 3.70 9.90
CA ALA A 31 3.72 4.93 10.37
C ALA A 31 5.24 4.80 10.59
N VAL A 32 5.87 3.78 10.02
CA VAL A 32 7.32 3.50 10.14
C VAL A 32 8.08 3.51 8.81
N THR A 33 7.39 3.62 7.67
CA THR A 33 8.04 3.56 6.34
C THR A 33 8.37 4.96 5.81
N TRP A 34 9.59 5.20 5.35
CA TRP A 34 10.00 6.49 4.78
C TRP A 34 10.29 6.33 3.29
N GLY A 35 10.08 7.39 2.48
CA GLY A 35 10.47 7.38 1.07
C GLY A 35 9.48 8.07 0.14
N VAL A 36 9.57 7.75 -1.15
CA VAL A 36 8.61 8.15 -2.18
C VAL A 36 7.56 7.05 -2.36
N PRO A 37 6.28 7.39 -2.54
CA PRO A 37 5.25 6.39 -2.77
C PRO A 37 5.48 5.68 -4.10
N LEU A 38 5.22 4.37 -4.11
CA LEU A 38 5.43 3.53 -5.29
C LEU A 38 4.12 2.84 -5.68
N GLU A 39 3.94 2.68 -6.97
CA GLU A 39 2.91 1.83 -7.55
C GLU A 39 3.60 0.61 -8.17
N LEU A 40 3.16 -0.58 -7.76
CA LEU A 40 3.61 -1.86 -8.30
C LEU A 40 2.50 -2.45 -9.16
N VAL A 41 2.84 -2.87 -10.37
CA VAL A 41 1.92 -3.55 -11.30
C VAL A 41 2.41 -4.97 -11.53
N PHE A 42 1.58 -5.96 -11.22
CA PHE A 42 1.93 -7.37 -11.26
C PHE A 42 1.65 -8.00 -12.63
N LYS A 43 2.46 -8.98 -13.03
CA LYS A 43 2.23 -9.80 -14.24
C LYS A 43 0.98 -10.65 -14.15
N GLN A 44 0.75 -11.19 -12.97
CA GLN A 44 -0.43 -11.97 -12.63
C GLN A 44 -1.04 -11.36 -11.37
N PRO A 45 -2.38 -11.26 -11.28
CA PRO A 45 -3.04 -10.79 -10.07
C PRO A 45 -2.54 -11.55 -8.84
N GLN A 46 -2.30 -10.82 -7.75
CA GLN A 46 -1.86 -11.37 -6.48
C GLN A 46 -3.02 -11.38 -5.49
N ASP A 47 -3.10 -12.43 -4.68
CA ASP A 47 -4.11 -12.53 -3.63
C ASP A 47 -3.67 -11.72 -2.42
N VAL A 48 -4.37 -10.62 -2.16
CA VAL A 48 -4.10 -9.74 -1.02
C VAL A 48 -5.14 -10.03 0.05
N ALA A 49 -4.69 -10.63 1.15
CA ALA A 49 -5.50 -10.81 2.34
C ALA A 49 -5.82 -9.46 2.97
N LEU A 50 -7.09 -9.23 3.28
CA LEU A 50 -7.59 -8.05 3.96
C LEU A 50 -7.64 -8.30 5.46
N THR A 51 -7.36 -7.26 6.23
CA THR A 51 -7.75 -7.26 7.65
C THR A 51 -9.27 -7.29 7.78
N SER A 52 -9.80 -7.72 8.93
CA SER A 52 -11.24 -7.71 9.19
C SER A 52 -11.87 -6.32 9.01
N LEU A 53 -11.15 -5.26 9.40
CA LEU A 53 -11.58 -3.87 9.21
C LEU A 53 -11.64 -3.49 7.72
N SER A 54 -10.60 -3.81 6.96
CA SER A 54 -10.52 -3.52 5.52
C SER A 54 -11.57 -4.30 4.73
N ALA A 55 -11.77 -5.59 5.05
CA ALA A 55 -12.79 -6.44 4.43
C ALA A 55 -14.20 -5.86 4.64
N ARG A 56 -14.52 -5.44 5.87
CA ARG A 56 -15.79 -4.79 6.19
C ARG A 56 -15.97 -3.47 5.43
N HIS A 57 -14.95 -2.63 5.38
CA HIS A 57 -15.00 -1.34 4.68
C HIS A 57 -15.23 -1.51 3.18
N LEU A 58 -14.54 -2.47 2.56
CA LEU A 58 -14.64 -2.77 1.13
C LEU A 58 -15.83 -3.67 0.76
N LYS A 59 -16.62 -4.14 1.74
CA LYS A 59 -17.68 -5.14 1.55
C LYS A 59 -17.19 -6.41 0.83
N ALA A 60 -15.97 -6.83 1.16
CA ALA A 60 -15.33 -8.03 0.62
C ALA A 60 -15.25 -9.12 1.69
N LEU A 61 -15.08 -10.38 1.28
CA LEU A 61 -15.02 -11.53 2.20
C LEU A 61 -13.77 -11.47 3.11
N SER A 62 -12.59 -11.56 2.50
CA SER A 62 -11.32 -11.61 3.23
C SER A 62 -10.08 -11.42 2.37
N ALA A 63 -10.21 -11.45 1.04
CA ALA A 63 -9.11 -11.25 0.11
C ALA A 63 -9.58 -10.57 -1.17
N ILE A 64 -8.65 -9.93 -1.88
CA ILE A 64 -8.86 -9.35 -3.21
C ILE A 64 -7.78 -9.85 -4.18
N HIS A 65 -8.16 -10.03 -5.45
CA HIS A 65 -7.21 -10.27 -6.53
C HIS A 65 -6.69 -8.92 -7.04
N ALA A 66 -5.48 -8.54 -6.64
CA ALA A 66 -4.88 -7.26 -6.96
C ALA A 66 -3.94 -7.37 -8.17
N SER A 67 -4.24 -6.65 -9.25
CA SER A 67 -3.31 -6.46 -10.38
C SER A 67 -2.27 -5.37 -10.11
N SER A 68 -2.55 -4.46 -9.18
CA SER A 68 -1.62 -3.42 -8.75
C SER A 68 -1.85 -3.05 -7.29
N VAL A 69 -0.79 -2.57 -6.64
CA VAL A 69 -0.84 -2.07 -5.25
C VAL A 69 -0.04 -0.78 -5.15
N LEU A 70 -0.55 0.16 -4.36
CA LEU A 70 0.12 1.42 -4.05
C LEU A 70 0.72 1.36 -2.64
N ILE A 71 2.04 1.53 -2.56
CA ILE A 71 2.81 1.53 -1.33
C ILE A 71 3.02 2.99 -0.93
N ALA A 72 2.31 3.42 0.12
CA ALA A 72 2.50 4.74 0.70
C ALA A 72 3.59 4.69 1.78
N PRO A 73 4.55 5.63 1.77
CA PRO A 73 5.42 5.88 2.90
C PRO A 73 4.62 6.64 3.97
N SER A 74 5.02 6.51 5.22
CA SER A 74 4.64 7.40 6.31
C SER A 74 4.82 8.84 5.85
N ARG A 75 3.72 9.58 5.76
CA ARG A 75 3.73 11.03 5.55
C ARG A 75 3.34 11.77 6.83
N PRO A 76 4.03 11.60 7.98
CA PRO A 76 3.64 12.27 9.22
C PRO A 76 3.56 13.79 9.00
N GLY A 77 4.49 14.38 8.24
CA GLY A 77 4.46 15.81 7.92
C GLY A 77 3.25 16.27 7.07
N ALA A 78 2.67 15.44 6.21
CA ALA A 78 1.50 15.83 5.41
C ALA A 78 0.20 15.75 6.22
N VAL A 79 0.05 14.70 7.03
CA VAL A 79 -1.10 14.53 7.93
C VAL A 79 -1.14 15.65 8.98
N LEU A 80 0.02 16.00 9.55
CA LEU A 80 0.12 17.09 10.53
C LEU A 80 -0.19 18.47 9.93
N ARG A 81 0.07 18.67 8.64
CA ARG A 81 -0.28 19.92 7.93
C ARG A 81 -1.77 20.00 7.57
N ALA A 82 -2.40 18.88 7.23
CA ALA A 82 -3.84 18.83 6.95
C ALA A 82 -4.70 19.16 8.19
N ARG A 83 -4.16 18.98 9.40
CA ARG A 83 -4.85 19.29 10.67
C ARG A 83 -4.75 20.76 11.10
N LYS A 84 -3.96 21.58 10.39
CA LYS A 84 -3.74 23.00 10.69
C LYS A 84 -4.61 23.95 9.85
N ASN A 85 -5.38 23.42 8.92
CA ASN A 85 -6.43 24.13 8.17
C ASN A 85 -7.79 23.61 8.62
#